data_AF-A0AAD6G496-F1
#
_entry.id   AF-A0AAD6G496-F1
#
_cell.length_a   1.000
_cell.length_b   1.000
_cell.length_c   1.000
_cell.angle_alpha   90.00
_cell.angle_beta   90.00
_cell.angle_gamma   90.00
#
_symmetry.space_group_name_H-M   'P 1'
#
loop_
_entity.id
_entity.type
_entity.pdbx_description
1 polymer ?
#
loop_
_entity_poly.entity_id
_entity_poly.type
_entity_poly.pdbx_seq_one_letter_code
_entity_poly.pdbx_strand_id
1 'polypeptide(L)'
;MISFGLNFSSESGTVSDATYIAFMCIMAFGCLCALALLNPYTVIREDNSRAAVSKKPGVWDEFVGLLKVLRDWRVVCLVPFWMAANYAYNYQQNTYNAKLFTLRTRSFNGGMYWLAQMVSSYLFGLFLDNSYMNRRQRGIWGFVINAIISMVVWGGGLAAQLKRGPNSNYYALNEMDLISSGGKYAGPFLLYFFYGSFDAIWQTLVYWTIGYLSHESPEQAARYVGAFKCAEAVGSAIASKVNSEKTDYNVEFAVDWAFVVLALVCAIPFVLSIQDAPPHAGQETVYVQADKGETVESRGDVNARSA
;
A
#
# COMPACT_ATOMS: atom_id res chain seq x y z
N MET A 1 -7.46 10.83 13.63
CA MET A 1 -7.37 11.51 14.94
C MET A 1 -8.30 12.72 15.06
N ILE A 2 -8.36 13.62 14.06
CA ILE A 2 -9.29 14.77 14.07
C ILE A 2 -10.76 14.34 14.23
N SER A 3 -11.20 13.30 13.51
CA SER A 3 -12.56 12.77 13.64
C SER A 3 -12.88 12.25 15.04
N PHE A 4 -11.90 11.77 15.81
CA PHE A 4 -12.12 11.33 17.19
C PHE A 4 -12.36 12.51 18.13
N GLY A 5 -11.53 13.56 18.04
CA GLY A 5 -11.70 14.76 18.87
C GLY A 5 -13.03 15.47 18.63
N LEU A 6 -13.52 15.50 17.39
CA LEU A 6 -14.76 16.18 17.02
C LEU A 6 -16.02 15.35 17.30
N ASN A 7 -15.95 14.01 17.23
CA ASN A 7 -17.10 13.13 17.50
C ASN A 7 -17.14 12.59 18.94
N PHE A 8 -16.25 13.04 19.84
CA PHE A 8 -16.18 12.55 21.22
C PHE A 8 -17.46 12.82 22.03
N SER A 9 -18.16 13.92 21.74
CA SER A 9 -19.40 14.35 22.40
C SER A 9 -20.63 14.33 21.48
N SER A 10 -20.53 13.79 20.27
CA SER A 10 -21.65 13.80 19.31
C SER A 10 -22.44 12.49 19.38
N GLU A 11 -23.75 12.60 19.62
CA GLU A 11 -24.71 11.48 19.63
C GLU A 11 -25.30 11.18 18.24
N SER A 12 -25.00 12.00 17.22
CA SER A 12 -25.51 11.81 15.86
C SER A 12 -24.74 10.68 15.17
N GLY A 13 -25.42 9.69 14.58
CA GLY A 13 -24.82 8.54 13.91
C GLY A 13 -24.02 8.84 12.62
N THR A 14 -23.69 10.11 12.35
CA THR A 14 -23.03 10.59 11.13
C THR A 14 -21.81 11.46 11.48
N VAL A 15 -20.77 11.41 10.64
CA VAL A 15 -19.55 12.23 10.79
C VAL A 15 -19.91 13.72 10.71
N SER A 16 -19.53 14.51 11.72
CA SER A 16 -19.81 15.95 11.77
C SER A 16 -19.19 16.75 10.62
N ASP A 17 -19.94 17.72 10.08
CA ASP A 17 -19.51 18.70 9.06
C ASP A 17 -18.18 19.40 9.40
N ALA A 18 -17.93 19.65 10.69
CA ALA A 18 -16.68 20.23 11.17
C ALA A 18 -15.45 19.39 10.79
N THR A 19 -15.61 18.06 10.74
CA THR A 19 -14.54 17.14 10.34
C THR A 19 -14.18 17.35 8.87
N TYR A 20 -15.19 17.47 7.99
CA TYR A 20 -14.97 17.70 6.57
C TYR A 20 -14.28 19.04 6.30
N ILE A 21 -14.71 20.11 6.99
CA ILE A 21 -14.09 21.43 6.87
C ILE A 21 -12.62 21.39 7.29
N ALA A 22 -12.30 20.77 8.42
CA ALA A 22 -10.93 20.65 8.89
C ALA A 22 -10.03 19.91 7.89
N PHE A 23 -10.52 18.80 7.30
CA PHE A 23 -9.79 18.09 6.24
C PHE A 23 -9.55 18.96 5.02
N MET A 24 -10.55 19.71 4.55
CA MET A 24 -10.40 20.61 3.39
C MET A 24 -9.34 21.70 3.62
N CYS A 25 -9.31 22.32 4.80
CA CYS A 25 -8.30 23.32 5.13
C CYS A 25 -6.87 22.75 5.12
N ILE A 26 -6.69 21.55 5.69
CA ILE A 26 -5.37 20.89 5.72
C ILE A 26 -4.91 20.51 4.30
N MET A 27 -5.82 19.97 3.47
CA MET A 27 -5.50 19.63 2.07
C MET A 27 -5.13 20.87 1.26
N ALA A 28 -5.85 21.99 1.43
CA ALA A 28 -5.55 23.26 0.76
C ALA A 28 -4.17 23.80 1.18
N PHE A 29 -3.86 23.75 2.49
CA PHE A 29 -2.54 24.15 2.98
C PHE A 29 -1.42 23.25 2.43
N GLY A 30 -1.63 21.94 2.35
CA GLY A 30 -0.68 21.00 1.73
C GLY A 30 -0.41 21.33 0.26
N CYS A 31 -1.43 21.75 -0.49
CA CYS A 31 -1.28 22.23 -1.87
C CYS A 31 -0.40 23.49 -1.95
N LEU A 32 -0.60 24.45 -1.04
CA LEU A 32 0.24 25.65 -0.98
C LEU A 32 1.69 25.31 -0.63
N CYS A 33 1.93 24.36 0.27
CA CYS A 33 3.28 23.87 0.55
C CYS A 33 3.92 23.16 -0.65
N ALA A 34 3.15 22.46 -1.48
CA ALA A 34 3.66 21.82 -2.69
C ALA A 34 4.19 22.82 -3.72
N LEU A 35 3.68 24.06 -3.75
CA LEU A 35 4.22 25.13 -4.59
C LEU A 35 5.60 25.62 -4.12
N ALA A 36 5.96 25.37 -2.86
CA ALA A 36 7.28 25.66 -2.32
C ALA A 36 8.29 24.52 -2.56
N LEU A 37 7.87 23.40 -3.17
CA LEU A 37 8.78 22.31 -3.51
C LEU A 37 9.74 22.76 -4.61
N LEU A 38 11.01 22.40 -4.41
CA LEU A 38 12.07 22.67 -5.37
C LEU A 38 11.79 21.96 -6.70
N ASN A 39 12.07 22.66 -7.80
CA ASN A 39 11.92 22.09 -9.13
C ASN A 39 12.80 20.82 -9.28
N PRO A 40 12.26 19.69 -9.78
CA PRO A 40 13.02 18.45 -9.97
C PRO A 40 14.37 18.61 -10.69
N TYR A 41 14.52 19.58 -11.61
CA TYR A 41 15.78 19.82 -12.34
C TYR A 41 16.94 20.31 -11.46
N THR A 42 16.65 20.87 -10.28
CA THR A 42 17.65 21.36 -9.33
C THR A 42 17.88 20.41 -8.16
N VAL A 43 17.24 19.24 -8.15
CA VAL A 43 17.45 18.22 -7.13
C VAL A 43 18.74 17.47 -7.41
N ILE A 44 19.70 17.61 -6.51
CA ILE A 44 20.96 16.85 -6.49
C ILE A 44 20.76 15.72 -5.48
N ARG A 45 20.97 14.48 -5.93
CA ARG A 45 20.90 13.28 -5.09
C ARG A 45 22.14 13.16 -4.21
N GLU A 46 22.10 12.30 -3.19
CA GLU A 46 23.22 12.07 -2.26
C GLU A 46 24.50 11.56 -2.96
N ASP A 47 24.36 10.96 -4.14
CA ASP A 47 25.44 10.52 -5.02
C ASP A 47 26.00 11.63 -5.93
N ASN A 48 25.59 12.89 -5.72
CA ASN A 48 25.87 14.05 -6.59
C ASN A 48 25.33 13.94 -8.02
N SER A 49 24.48 12.95 -8.34
CA SER A 49 23.79 12.89 -9.63
C SER A 49 22.61 13.87 -9.65
N ARG A 50 22.32 14.44 -10.82
CA ARG A 50 21.05 15.18 -11.03
C ARG A 50 19.91 14.19 -11.22
N ALA A 51 18.71 14.54 -10.76
CA ALA A 51 17.51 13.77 -11.08
C ALA A 51 17.28 13.78 -12.60
N ALA A 52 17.44 12.62 -13.25
CA ALA A 52 17.22 12.46 -14.67
C ALA A 52 15.75 12.79 -14.99
N VAL A 53 15.53 13.76 -15.86
CA VAL A 53 14.18 14.12 -16.30
C VAL A 53 13.85 13.34 -17.56
N SER A 54 12.82 12.51 -17.43
CA SER A 54 12.22 11.77 -18.52
C SER A 54 11.84 12.68 -19.68
N LYS A 55 12.21 12.28 -20.89
CA LYS A 55 11.66 12.86 -22.12
C LYS A 55 10.17 12.51 -22.17
N LYS A 56 9.26 13.50 -22.22
CA LYS A 56 7.81 13.27 -22.26
C LYS A 56 7.47 12.27 -23.39
N PRO A 57 7.07 11.02 -23.09
CA PRO A 57 6.69 10.07 -24.12
C PRO A 57 5.38 10.51 -24.77
N GLY A 58 5.15 10.09 -26.01
CA GLY A 58 3.85 10.28 -26.65
C GLY A 58 2.76 9.53 -25.89
N VAL A 59 1.54 10.07 -25.86
CA VAL A 59 0.39 9.46 -25.17
C VAL A 59 0.16 8.01 -25.63
N TRP A 60 0.33 7.75 -26.93
CA TRP A 60 0.18 6.41 -27.49
C TRP A 60 1.30 5.46 -27.06
N ASP A 61 2.54 5.95 -27.01
CA ASP A 61 3.68 5.15 -26.54
C ASP A 61 3.51 4.77 -25.07
N GLU A 62 2.94 5.67 -24.27
CA GLU A 62 2.63 5.43 -22.86
C GLU A 62 1.53 4.38 -22.70
N PHE A 63 0.47 4.44 -23.52
CA PHE A 63 -0.60 3.45 -23.53
C PHE A 63 -0.09 2.05 -23.92
N VAL A 64 0.71 1.96 -24.99
CA VAL A 64 1.34 0.71 -25.41
C VAL A 64 2.32 0.21 -24.34
N GLY A 65 3.06 1.11 -23.70
CA GLY A 65 3.95 0.81 -22.58
C GLY A 65 3.18 0.20 -21.39
N LEU A 66 2.04 0.76 -21.03
CA LEU A 66 1.17 0.23 -19.97
C LEU A 66 0.63 -1.16 -20.33
N LEU A 67 0.18 -1.38 -21.57
CA LEU A 67 -0.30 -2.69 -22.03
C LEU A 67 0.79 -3.76 -21.98
N LYS A 68 2.04 -3.40 -22.31
CA LYS A 68 3.19 -4.31 -22.17
C LYS A 68 3.41 -4.71 -20.71
N VAL A 69 3.35 -3.75 -19.78
CA VAL A 69 3.46 -4.00 -18.34
C VAL A 69 2.35 -4.95 -17.86
N LEU A 70 1.10 -4.71 -18.24
CA LEU A 70 -0.04 -5.56 -17.84
C LEU A 70 0.03 -6.98 -18.42
N ARG A 71 0.74 -7.17 -19.53
CA ARG A 71 0.92 -8.49 -20.16
C ARG A 71 2.13 -9.26 -19.63
N ASP A 72 2.99 -8.63 -18.84
CA ASP A 72 4.09 -9.33 -18.18
C ASP A 72 3.52 -10.37 -17.21
N TRP A 73 3.96 -11.62 -17.36
CA TRP A 73 3.55 -12.73 -16.51
C TRP A 73 3.80 -12.43 -15.01
N ARG A 74 4.87 -11.67 -14.71
CA ARG A 74 5.21 -11.24 -13.35
C ARG A 74 4.11 -10.36 -12.75
N VAL A 75 3.57 -9.44 -13.56
CA VAL A 75 2.48 -8.55 -13.17
C VAL A 75 1.18 -9.30 -13.06
N VAL A 76 0.87 -10.18 -14.02
CA VAL A 76 -0.35 -10.99 -14.01
C VAL A 76 -0.46 -11.81 -12.71
N CYS A 77 0.63 -12.39 -12.24
CA CYS A 77 0.69 -13.09 -10.95
C CYS A 77 0.43 -12.16 -9.73
N LEU A 78 0.82 -10.89 -9.83
CA LEU A 78 0.65 -9.88 -8.77
C LEU A 78 -0.72 -9.19 -8.78
N VAL A 79 -1.49 -9.27 -9.87
CA VAL A 79 -2.80 -8.60 -9.96
C VAL A 79 -3.74 -9.00 -8.80
N PRO A 80 -3.95 -10.29 -8.47
CA PRO A 80 -4.77 -10.67 -7.32
C PRO A 80 -4.22 -10.12 -6.01
N PHE A 81 -2.89 -10.08 -5.86
CA PHE A 81 -2.20 -9.53 -4.70
C PHE A 81 -2.43 -8.02 -4.54
N TRP A 82 -2.45 -7.28 -5.64
CA TRP A 82 -2.78 -5.85 -5.67
C TRP A 82 -4.24 -5.57 -5.35
N MET A 83 -5.16 -6.36 -5.90
CA MET A 83 -6.60 -6.22 -5.65
C MET A 83 -6.96 -6.48 -4.18
N ALA A 84 -6.33 -7.48 -3.56
CA ALA A 84 -6.62 -7.86 -2.17
C ALA A 84 -6.36 -6.74 -1.16
N ALA A 85 -5.43 -5.81 -1.46
CA ALA A 85 -5.07 -4.70 -0.58
C ALA A 85 -6.29 -3.84 -0.18
N ASN A 86 -7.22 -3.56 -1.10
CA ASN A 86 -8.38 -2.71 -0.84
C ASN A 86 -9.71 -3.45 -0.82
N TYR A 87 -9.71 -4.71 -1.30
CA TYR A 87 -10.86 -5.60 -1.13
C TYR A 87 -11.11 -5.86 0.38
N ALA A 88 -10.08 -6.33 1.09
CA ALA A 88 -10.11 -6.58 2.53
C ALA A 88 -10.44 -5.34 3.37
N TYR A 89 -9.93 -4.18 2.96
CA TYR A 89 -10.12 -2.92 3.66
C TYR A 89 -11.59 -2.55 3.86
N ASN A 90 -12.44 -2.85 2.87
CA ASN A 90 -13.88 -2.57 2.95
C ASN A 90 -14.55 -3.34 4.08
N TYR A 91 -14.25 -4.63 4.23
CA TYR A 91 -14.76 -5.42 5.34
C TYR A 91 -14.27 -4.87 6.69
N GLN A 92 -12.99 -4.55 6.81
CA GLN A 92 -12.42 -4.04 8.06
C GLN A 92 -13.11 -2.73 8.49
N GLN A 93 -13.29 -1.76 7.59
CA GLN A 93 -13.90 -0.47 7.91
C GLN A 93 -15.43 -0.56 8.05
N ASN A 94 -16.10 -1.08 7.02
CA ASN A 94 -17.56 -0.96 6.87
C ASN A 94 -18.31 -2.05 7.64
N THR A 95 -17.67 -3.19 7.87
CA THR A 95 -18.34 -4.34 8.45
C THR A 95 -17.83 -4.59 9.86
N TYR A 96 -16.52 -4.80 10.02
CA TYR A 96 -15.93 -5.04 11.33
C TYR A 96 -16.00 -3.80 12.22
N ASN A 97 -15.50 -2.64 11.77
CA ASN A 97 -15.52 -1.44 12.61
C ASN A 97 -16.93 -0.82 12.69
N ALA A 98 -17.58 -0.60 11.54
CA ALA A 98 -18.84 0.14 11.48
C ALA A 98 -20.10 -0.65 11.87
N LYS A 99 -20.07 -1.97 12.04
CA LYS A 99 -21.23 -2.70 12.58
C LYS A 99 -21.04 -3.12 14.04
N LEU A 100 -19.80 -3.24 14.50
CA LEU A 100 -19.49 -3.78 15.83
C LEU A 100 -19.42 -2.69 16.92
N PHE A 101 -18.83 -1.53 16.63
CA PHE A 101 -18.52 -0.52 17.64
C PHE A 101 -19.48 0.67 17.60
N THR A 102 -19.55 1.46 18.69
CA THR A 102 -20.24 2.76 18.72
C THR A 102 -19.46 3.84 17.97
N LEU A 103 -20.10 4.94 17.55
CA LEU A 103 -19.46 5.99 16.73
C LEU A 103 -18.18 6.58 17.36
N ARG A 104 -18.22 6.88 18.66
CA ARG A 104 -17.06 7.34 19.43
C ARG A 104 -15.91 6.33 19.34
N THR A 105 -16.23 5.07 19.56
CA THR A 105 -15.27 3.95 19.55
C THR A 105 -14.73 3.69 18.15
N ARG A 106 -15.55 3.78 17.11
CA ARG A 106 -15.13 3.67 15.69
C ARG A 106 -14.08 4.72 15.33
N SER A 107 -14.29 5.96 15.79
CA SER A 107 -13.39 7.07 15.50
C SER A 107 -12.04 6.90 16.21
N PHE A 108 -12.06 6.40 17.45
CA PHE A 108 -10.85 6.04 18.19
C PHE A 108 -10.11 4.86 17.54
N ASN A 109 -10.84 3.78 17.27
CA ASN A 109 -10.35 2.58 16.59
C ASN A 109 -9.69 2.97 15.26
N GLY A 110 -10.36 3.80 14.45
CA GLY A 110 -9.82 4.30 13.18
C GLY A 110 -8.52 5.06 13.39
N GLY A 111 -8.44 5.93 14.40
CA GLY A 111 -7.18 6.58 14.76
C GLY A 111 -6.05 5.59 15.04
N MET A 112 -6.32 4.59 15.90
CA MET A 112 -5.34 3.58 16.29
C MET A 112 -4.95 2.66 15.13
N TYR A 113 -5.90 2.38 14.21
CA TYR A 113 -5.66 1.67 12.97
C TYR A 113 -4.64 2.38 12.08
N TRP A 114 -4.81 3.69 11.86
CA TRP A 114 -3.84 4.49 11.09
C TRP A 114 -2.48 4.61 11.80
N LEU A 115 -2.48 4.69 13.13
CA LEU A 115 -1.24 4.67 13.90
C LEU A 115 -0.50 3.34 13.74
N ALA A 116 -1.22 2.22 13.81
CA ALA A 116 -0.68 0.89 13.57
C ALA A 116 -0.07 0.80 12.16
N GLN A 117 -0.75 1.36 11.16
CA GLN A 117 -0.24 1.44 9.80
C GLN A 117 1.09 2.20 9.72
N MET A 118 1.18 3.39 10.33
CA MET A 118 2.40 4.20 10.30
C MET A 118 3.59 3.45 10.92
N VAL A 119 3.39 2.86 12.11
CA VAL A 119 4.46 2.12 12.80
C VAL A 119 4.86 0.88 12.03
N SER A 120 3.89 0.11 11.54
CA SER A 120 4.17 -1.16 10.84
C SER A 120 4.82 -0.93 9.49
N SER A 121 4.37 0.09 8.73
CA SER A 121 4.99 0.48 7.45
C SER A 121 6.43 0.93 7.64
N TYR A 122 6.71 1.72 8.69
CA TYR A 122 8.08 2.16 9.02
C TYR A 122 8.99 0.99 9.40
N LEU A 123 8.56 0.14 10.34
CA LEU A 123 9.35 -1.01 10.78
C LEU A 123 9.60 -2.02 9.65
N PHE A 124 8.57 -2.29 8.85
CA PHE A 124 8.69 -3.23 7.73
C PHE A 124 9.50 -2.64 6.58
N GLY A 125 9.42 -1.32 6.37
CA GLY A 125 10.30 -0.58 5.46
C GLY A 125 11.77 -0.71 5.87
N LEU A 126 12.10 -0.48 7.15
CA LEU A 126 13.46 -0.67 7.66
C LEU A 126 13.97 -2.11 7.49
N PHE A 127 13.10 -3.10 7.72
CA PHE A 127 13.42 -4.50 7.45
C PHE A 127 13.71 -4.73 5.97
N LEU A 128 12.83 -4.21 5.12
CA LEU A 128 12.95 -4.33 3.68
C LEU A 128 14.09 -3.50 3.11
N ASP A 129 14.68 -2.55 3.83
CA ASP A 129 15.83 -1.72 3.43
C ASP A 129 17.16 -2.17 4.03
N ASN A 130 17.14 -3.26 4.79
CA ASN A 130 18.32 -3.81 5.43
C ASN A 130 19.44 -4.16 4.42
N SER A 131 20.64 -3.62 4.65
CA SER A 131 21.84 -3.85 3.83
C SER A 131 22.52 -5.20 4.08
N TYR A 132 22.20 -5.88 5.19
CA TYR A 132 22.76 -7.20 5.50
C TYR A 132 22.14 -8.35 4.69
N MET A 133 21.02 -8.11 4.01
CA MET A 133 20.30 -9.12 3.23
C MET A 133 20.39 -8.82 1.73
N ASN A 134 20.58 -9.86 0.92
CA ASN A 134 20.51 -9.75 -0.53
C ASN A 134 19.09 -9.36 -0.98
N ARG A 135 18.96 -8.77 -2.16
CA ARG A 135 17.66 -8.32 -2.70
C ARG A 135 16.64 -9.45 -2.79
N ARG A 136 17.09 -10.64 -3.22
CA ARG A 136 16.26 -11.86 -3.24
C ARG A 136 15.82 -12.29 -1.84
N GLN A 137 16.72 -12.25 -0.86
CA GLN A 137 16.39 -12.60 0.52
C GLN A 137 15.36 -11.62 1.12
N ARG A 138 15.54 -10.32 0.89
CA ARG A 138 14.58 -9.27 1.32
C ARG A 138 13.18 -9.53 0.74
N GLY A 139 13.10 -9.86 -0.54
CA GLY A 139 11.82 -10.18 -1.20
C GLY A 139 11.16 -11.44 -0.68
N ILE A 140 11.91 -12.54 -0.55
CA ILE A 140 11.38 -13.82 -0.05
C ILE A 140 10.96 -13.70 1.42
N TRP A 141 11.83 -13.19 2.29
CA TRP A 141 11.51 -13.03 3.72
C TRP A 141 10.41 -11.99 3.95
N GLY A 142 10.41 -10.90 3.20
CA GLY A 142 9.34 -9.92 3.22
C GLY A 142 7.99 -10.56 2.89
N PHE A 143 7.94 -11.39 1.85
CA PHE A 143 6.74 -12.14 1.49
C PHE A 143 6.33 -13.16 2.57
N VAL A 144 7.28 -13.93 3.11
CA VAL A 144 6.99 -14.92 4.17
C VAL A 144 6.45 -14.24 5.43
N ILE A 145 7.07 -13.15 5.87
CA ILE A 145 6.61 -12.38 7.04
C ILE A 145 5.21 -11.82 6.77
N ASN A 146 4.97 -11.24 5.59
CA ASN A 146 3.66 -10.76 5.20
C ASN A 146 2.63 -11.89 5.22
N ALA A 147 2.93 -13.06 4.65
CA ALA A 147 2.03 -14.20 4.64
C ALA A 147 1.71 -14.71 6.05
N ILE A 148 2.70 -14.84 6.93
CA ILE A 148 2.50 -15.26 8.32
C ILE A 148 1.61 -14.25 9.06
N ILE A 149 1.92 -12.96 8.98
CA ILE A 149 1.13 -11.92 9.63
C ILE A 149 -0.31 -11.92 9.09
N SER A 150 -0.47 -12.04 7.77
CA SER A 150 -1.79 -12.18 7.14
C SER A 150 -2.57 -13.34 7.76
N MET A 151 -1.98 -14.53 7.83
CA MET A 151 -2.67 -15.70 8.38
C MET A 151 -2.97 -15.57 9.88
N VAL A 152 -2.09 -14.95 10.66
CA VAL A 152 -2.32 -14.73 12.09
C VAL A 152 -3.45 -13.72 12.33
N VAL A 153 -3.45 -12.61 11.61
CA VAL A 153 -4.46 -11.55 11.76
C VAL A 153 -5.83 -12.06 11.30
N TRP A 154 -5.91 -12.66 10.12
CA TRP A 154 -7.16 -13.23 9.61
C TRP A 154 -7.61 -14.45 10.42
N GLY A 155 -6.69 -15.26 10.94
CA GLY A 155 -7.00 -16.33 11.90
C GLY A 155 -7.59 -15.80 13.21
N GLY A 156 -7.08 -14.66 13.71
CA GLY A 156 -7.69 -13.91 14.80
C GLY A 156 -9.11 -13.42 14.46
N GLY A 157 -9.33 -12.99 13.21
CA GLY A 157 -10.64 -12.69 12.64
C GLY A 157 -11.60 -13.86 12.71
N LEU A 158 -11.17 -15.05 12.30
CA LEU A 158 -11.95 -16.27 12.39
C LEU A 158 -12.29 -16.61 13.86
N ALA A 159 -11.34 -16.48 14.78
CA ALA A 159 -11.59 -16.72 16.20
C ALA A 159 -12.63 -15.75 16.79
N ALA A 160 -12.59 -14.48 16.38
CA ALA A 160 -13.61 -13.49 16.73
C ALA A 160 -14.98 -13.85 16.11
N GLN A 161 -14.99 -14.35 14.87
CA GLN A 161 -16.19 -14.81 14.16
C GLN A 161 -16.86 -15.99 14.86
N LEU A 162 -16.08 -17.02 15.21
CA LEU A 162 -16.57 -18.23 15.86
C LEU A 162 -17.14 -17.92 17.24
N LYS A 163 -16.53 -16.99 17.99
CA LYS A 163 -17.07 -16.50 19.26
C LYS A 163 -18.39 -15.76 19.11
N ARG A 164 -18.72 -15.27 17.91
CA ARG A 164 -19.95 -14.54 17.59
C ARG A 164 -21.08 -15.44 17.05
N GLY A 165 -20.82 -16.73 16.76
CA GLY A 165 -21.68 -17.61 15.96
C GLY A 165 -23.19 -17.63 16.30
N PRO A 166 -24.05 -18.24 15.46
CA PRO A 166 -25.49 -17.99 15.34
C PRO A 166 -26.35 -18.06 16.63
N ASN A 167 -25.85 -18.67 17.70
CA ASN A 167 -26.53 -18.76 19.00
C ASN A 167 -25.90 -17.88 20.10
N SER A 168 -24.92 -17.03 19.76
CA SER A 168 -24.19 -16.18 20.71
C SER A 168 -24.66 -14.72 20.62
N ASN A 169 -25.13 -14.17 21.74
CA ASN A 169 -25.31 -12.73 21.94
C ASN A 169 -24.03 -12.03 22.45
N TYR A 170 -22.85 -12.64 22.29
CA TYR A 170 -21.63 -12.13 22.92
C TYR A 170 -21.10 -10.83 22.28
N TYR A 171 -21.36 -10.65 20.99
CA TYR A 171 -21.02 -9.45 20.22
C TYR A 171 -22.24 -8.97 19.42
N ALA A 172 -23.14 -8.25 20.10
CA ALA A 172 -24.28 -7.60 19.47
C ALA A 172 -23.84 -6.38 18.64
N LEU A 173 -24.60 -6.09 17.58
CA LEU A 173 -24.36 -4.96 16.68
C LEU A 173 -24.49 -3.64 17.45
N ASN A 174 -23.56 -2.70 17.21
CA ASN A 174 -23.52 -1.36 17.83
C ASN A 174 -23.40 -1.30 19.37
N GLU A 175 -23.08 -2.38 20.07
CA GLU A 175 -23.03 -2.37 21.54
C GLU A 175 -21.64 -2.14 22.13
N MET A 176 -20.56 -2.27 21.35
CA MET A 176 -19.20 -2.13 21.89
C MET A 176 -18.76 -0.66 21.96
N ASP A 177 -18.68 -0.18 23.19
CA ASP A 177 -18.23 1.16 23.53
C ASP A 177 -16.96 1.13 24.39
N LEU A 178 -16.05 2.06 24.08
CA LEU A 178 -14.74 2.23 24.70
C LEU A 178 -14.81 2.32 26.24
N ILE A 179 -15.88 2.90 26.78
CA ILE A 179 -16.00 3.19 28.22
C ILE A 179 -16.85 2.12 28.91
N SER A 180 -17.98 1.73 28.31
CA SER A 180 -18.93 0.82 28.98
C SER A 180 -18.59 -0.66 28.82
N SER A 181 -17.82 -1.05 27.80
CA SER A 181 -17.60 -2.47 27.47
C SER A 181 -16.41 -3.14 28.18
N GLY A 182 -15.62 -2.37 28.95
CA GLY A 182 -14.52 -2.88 29.77
C GLY A 182 -13.58 -3.85 29.03
N GLY A 183 -13.23 -4.98 29.64
CA GLY A 183 -12.33 -5.97 29.05
C GLY A 183 -12.84 -6.67 27.78
N LYS A 184 -14.14 -6.61 27.47
CA LYS A 184 -14.71 -7.22 26.25
C LYS A 184 -14.33 -6.47 24.97
N TYR A 185 -13.98 -5.19 25.10
CA TYR A 185 -13.55 -4.33 23.99
C TYR A 185 -12.10 -4.61 23.55
N ALA A 186 -11.22 -4.99 24.49
CA ALA A 186 -9.79 -5.12 24.23
C ALA A 186 -9.45 -6.12 23.11
N GLY A 187 -10.12 -7.27 23.07
CA GLY A 187 -9.89 -8.29 22.03
C GLY A 187 -10.27 -7.79 20.62
N PRO A 188 -11.52 -7.36 20.40
CA PRO A 188 -11.95 -6.82 19.12
C PRO A 188 -11.17 -5.57 18.66
N PHE A 189 -10.79 -4.71 19.60
CA PHE A 189 -9.94 -3.55 19.34
C PHE A 189 -8.55 -3.96 18.87
N LEU A 190 -7.91 -4.89 19.57
CA LEU A 190 -6.56 -5.34 19.23
C LEU A 190 -6.54 -6.01 17.85
N LEU A 191 -7.58 -6.78 17.53
CA LEU A 191 -7.73 -7.36 16.18
C LEU A 191 -7.86 -6.25 15.12
N TYR A 192 -8.63 -5.20 15.38
CA TYR A 192 -8.73 -4.06 14.47
C TYR A 192 -7.40 -3.30 14.31
N PHE A 193 -6.66 -3.11 15.40
CA PHE A 193 -5.33 -2.54 15.37
C PHE A 193 -4.39 -3.36 14.47
N PHE A 194 -4.41 -4.69 14.60
CA PHE A 194 -3.59 -5.57 13.78
C PHE A 194 -4.05 -5.70 12.33
N TYR A 195 -5.33 -5.49 12.02
CA TYR A 195 -5.76 -5.29 10.63
C TYR A 195 -5.05 -4.09 9.99
N GLY A 196 -4.89 -2.99 10.74
CA GLY A 196 -4.10 -1.84 10.29
C GLY A 196 -2.64 -2.20 10.05
N SER A 197 -2.01 -2.94 10.97
CA SER A 197 -0.65 -3.43 10.76
C SER A 197 -0.51 -4.31 9.52
N PHE A 198 -1.45 -5.24 9.30
CA PHE A 198 -1.49 -6.12 8.13
C PHE A 198 -1.56 -5.30 6.83
N ASP A 199 -2.49 -4.34 6.74
CA ASP A 199 -2.67 -3.49 5.56
C ASP A 199 -1.38 -2.72 5.22
N ALA A 200 -0.71 -2.16 6.23
CA ALA A 200 0.53 -1.44 6.02
C ALA A 200 1.67 -2.34 5.53
N ILE A 201 1.82 -3.53 6.11
CA ILE A 201 2.86 -4.49 5.71
C ILE A 201 2.61 -4.97 4.27
N TRP A 202 1.35 -5.26 3.94
CA TRP A 202 0.94 -5.63 2.59
C TRP A 202 1.27 -4.52 1.59
N GLN A 203 0.85 -3.29 1.88
CA GLN A 203 1.06 -2.12 1.02
C GLN A 203 2.56 -1.83 0.84
N THR A 204 3.34 -1.86 1.92
CA THR A 204 4.79 -1.65 1.85
C THR A 204 5.46 -2.73 1.01
N LEU A 205 5.04 -4.00 1.14
CA LEU A 205 5.56 -5.08 0.28
C LEU A 205 5.20 -4.84 -1.18
N VAL A 206 3.96 -4.44 -1.50
CA VAL A 206 3.55 -4.10 -2.87
C VAL A 206 4.47 -3.03 -3.46
N TYR A 207 4.68 -1.91 -2.76
CA TYR A 207 5.55 -0.84 -3.25
C TYR A 207 7.00 -1.29 -3.40
N TRP A 208 7.50 -2.15 -2.52
CA TRP A 208 8.83 -2.75 -2.67
C TRP A 208 8.92 -3.63 -3.92
N THR A 209 7.89 -4.44 -4.22
CA THR A 209 7.86 -5.27 -5.44
C THR A 209 7.75 -4.43 -6.71
N ILE A 210 7.03 -3.31 -6.66
CA ILE A 210 6.99 -2.34 -7.76
C ILE A 210 8.38 -1.72 -7.97
N GLY A 211 9.06 -1.29 -6.90
CA GLY A 211 10.43 -0.80 -6.97
C GLY A 211 11.43 -1.85 -7.48
N TYR A 212 11.15 -3.14 -7.24
CA TYR A 212 11.91 -4.24 -7.85
C TYR A 212 11.71 -4.33 -9.36
N LEU A 213 10.45 -4.28 -9.81
CA LEU A 213 10.07 -4.38 -11.21
C LEU A 213 10.47 -3.15 -12.04
N SER A 214 10.48 -1.97 -11.43
CA SER A 214 10.72 -0.68 -12.11
C SER A 214 12.16 -0.18 -12.02
N HIS A 215 13.14 -1.08 -11.92
CA HIS A 215 14.54 -0.68 -11.67
C HIS A 215 15.21 0.00 -12.87
N GLU A 216 14.69 -0.18 -14.09
CA GLU A 216 15.28 0.35 -15.32
C GLU A 216 15.02 1.86 -15.46
N SER A 217 13.80 2.34 -15.15
CA SER A 217 13.45 3.73 -15.39
C SER A 217 12.28 4.28 -14.53
N PRO A 218 12.24 5.61 -14.24
CA PRO A 218 11.14 6.23 -13.51
C PRO A 218 9.77 6.12 -14.23
N GLU A 219 9.76 6.07 -15.55
CA GLU A 219 8.53 5.94 -16.37
C GLU A 219 7.91 4.57 -16.19
N GLN A 220 8.74 3.52 -16.14
CA GLN A 220 8.26 2.18 -15.80
C GLN A 220 7.62 2.18 -14.41
N ALA A 221 8.25 2.84 -13.43
CA ALA A 221 7.70 2.94 -12.08
C ALA A 221 6.31 3.59 -12.08
N ALA A 222 6.12 4.67 -12.83
CA ALA A 222 4.83 5.32 -12.99
C ALA A 222 3.77 4.37 -13.58
N ARG A 223 4.12 3.58 -14.61
CA ARG A 223 3.21 2.58 -15.22
C ARG A 223 2.83 1.47 -14.24
N TYR A 224 3.79 0.92 -13.49
CA TYR A 224 3.51 -0.11 -12.49
C TYR A 224 2.65 0.42 -11.34
N VAL A 225 2.94 1.62 -10.83
CA VAL A 225 2.12 2.26 -9.78
C VAL A 225 0.71 2.55 -10.29
N GLY A 226 0.57 3.03 -11.53
CA GLY A 226 -0.74 3.25 -12.16
C GLY A 226 -1.54 1.95 -12.31
N ALA A 227 -0.90 0.87 -12.78
CA ALA A 227 -1.52 -0.44 -12.88
C ALA A 227 -1.95 -0.98 -11.51
N PHE A 228 -1.08 -0.85 -10.50
CA PHE A 228 -1.39 -1.22 -9.12
C PHE A 228 -2.61 -0.48 -8.59
N LYS A 229 -2.65 0.86 -8.72
CA LYS A 229 -3.77 1.68 -8.25
C LYS A 229 -5.08 1.38 -8.98
N CYS A 230 -5.00 1.02 -10.26
CA CYS A 230 -6.17 0.55 -11.01
C CYS A 230 -6.70 -0.77 -10.45
N ALA A 231 -5.84 -1.76 -10.24
CA ALA A 231 -6.22 -3.05 -9.64
C ALA A 231 -6.79 -2.87 -8.22
N GLU A 232 -6.18 -2.00 -7.42
CA GLU A 232 -6.63 -1.63 -6.08
C GLU A 232 -8.06 -1.04 -6.12
N ALA A 233 -8.32 -0.11 -7.04
CA ALA A 233 -9.63 0.51 -7.23
C ALA A 233 -10.70 -0.50 -7.67
N VAL A 234 -10.34 -1.43 -8.56
CA VAL A 234 -11.26 -2.52 -8.98
C VAL A 234 -11.61 -3.41 -7.80
N GLY A 235 -10.63 -3.81 -6.98
CA GLY A 235 -10.86 -4.58 -5.75
C GLY A 235 -11.82 -3.85 -4.80
N SER A 236 -11.59 -2.55 -4.59
CA SER A 236 -12.45 -1.70 -3.75
C SER A 236 -13.89 -1.61 -4.26
N ALA A 237 -14.07 -1.46 -5.58
CA ALA A 237 -15.39 -1.35 -6.19
C ALA A 237 -16.20 -2.65 -6.05
N ILE A 238 -15.56 -3.80 -6.26
CA ILE A 238 -16.21 -5.12 -6.08
C ILE A 238 -16.59 -5.31 -4.61
N ALA A 239 -15.67 -5.05 -3.68
CA ALA A 239 -15.93 -5.22 -2.25
C ALA A 239 -17.04 -4.28 -1.76
N SER A 240 -17.05 -3.02 -2.21
CA SER A 240 -18.12 -2.06 -1.89
C SER A 240 -19.49 -2.55 -2.38
N LYS A 241 -19.52 -3.15 -3.58
CA LYS A 241 -20.75 -3.72 -4.15
C LYS A 241 -21.24 -4.91 -3.31
N VAL A 242 -20.35 -5.85 -2.96
CA VAL A 242 -20.68 -7.00 -2.10
C VAL A 242 -21.17 -6.55 -0.72
N ASN A 243 -20.55 -5.52 -0.15
CA ASN A 243 -20.93 -4.93 1.13
C ASN A 243 -22.34 -4.29 1.08
N SER A 244 -22.68 -3.66 -0.05
CA SER A 244 -23.98 -2.98 -0.24
C SER A 244 -25.17 -3.93 -0.29
N GLU A 245 -24.97 -5.20 -0.66
CA GLU A 245 -26.04 -6.19 -0.85
C GLU A 245 -26.52 -6.86 0.45
N LYS A 246 -26.16 -6.33 1.63
CA LYS A 246 -26.50 -6.91 2.95
C LYS A 246 -26.07 -8.37 3.10
N THR A 247 -24.96 -8.74 2.46
CA THR A 247 -24.35 -10.07 2.57
C THR A 247 -24.11 -10.45 4.03
N ASP A 248 -24.31 -11.72 4.37
CA ASP A 248 -24.01 -12.24 5.70
C ASP A 248 -22.53 -11.99 6.03
N TYR A 249 -22.30 -11.48 7.24
CA TYR A 249 -20.98 -11.18 7.78
C TYR A 249 -20.02 -12.38 7.70
N ASN A 250 -20.52 -13.60 7.90
CA ASN A 250 -19.71 -14.82 7.81
C ASN A 250 -19.26 -15.10 6.38
N VAL A 251 -20.14 -14.84 5.41
CA VAL A 251 -19.84 -15.04 3.99
C VAL A 251 -18.87 -13.97 3.51
N GLU A 252 -19.07 -12.72 3.90
CA GLU A 252 -18.17 -11.61 3.60
C GLU A 252 -16.74 -11.92 4.09
N PHE A 253 -16.60 -12.28 5.38
CA PHE A 253 -15.30 -12.68 5.94
C PHE A 253 -14.67 -13.88 5.23
N ALA A 254 -15.46 -14.91 4.91
CA ALA A 254 -14.95 -16.11 4.24
C ALA A 254 -14.42 -15.79 2.83
N VAL A 255 -15.13 -14.92 2.09
CA VAL A 255 -14.71 -14.46 0.77
C VAL A 255 -13.44 -13.63 0.87
N ASP A 256 -13.36 -12.69 1.82
CA ASP A 256 -12.16 -11.87 2.03
C ASP A 256 -10.94 -12.73 2.34
N TRP A 257 -11.07 -13.64 3.30
CA TRP A 257 -9.96 -14.48 3.72
C TRP A 257 -9.53 -15.43 2.61
N ALA A 258 -10.47 -16.04 1.88
CA ALA A 258 -10.17 -16.84 0.70
C ALA A 258 -9.46 -16.03 -0.39
N PHE A 259 -9.86 -14.78 -0.59
CA PHE A 259 -9.23 -13.89 -1.56
C PHE A 259 -7.80 -13.50 -1.16
N VAL A 260 -7.55 -13.23 0.14
CA VAL A 260 -6.20 -12.99 0.67
C VAL A 260 -5.31 -14.22 0.50
N VAL A 261 -5.82 -15.42 0.78
CA VAL A 261 -5.08 -16.68 0.57
C VAL A 261 -4.76 -16.88 -0.91
N LEU A 262 -5.75 -16.70 -1.79
CA LEU A 262 -5.57 -16.80 -3.24
C LEU A 262 -4.54 -15.80 -3.74
N ALA A 263 -4.63 -14.55 -3.30
CA ALA A 263 -3.70 -13.48 -3.61
C ALA A 263 -2.25 -13.84 -3.23
N LEU A 264 -2.05 -14.41 -2.05
CA LEU A 264 -0.74 -14.90 -1.62
C LEU A 264 -0.25 -16.03 -2.52
N VAL A 265 -1.09 -17.04 -2.81
CA VAL A 265 -0.73 -18.17 -3.67
C VAL A 265 -0.36 -17.70 -5.08
N CYS A 266 -1.14 -16.78 -5.66
CA CYS A 266 -0.88 -16.20 -6.98
C CYS A 266 0.43 -15.41 -7.04
N ALA A 267 0.87 -14.82 -5.93
CA ALA A 267 2.13 -14.06 -5.85
C ALA A 267 3.38 -14.95 -5.72
N ILE A 268 3.25 -16.24 -5.35
CA ILE A 268 4.39 -17.15 -5.15
C ILE A 268 5.32 -17.23 -6.38
N PRO A 269 4.82 -17.43 -7.62
CA PRO A 269 5.69 -17.50 -8.80
C PRO A 269 6.53 -16.24 -8.99
N PHE A 270 5.96 -15.07 -8.72
CA PHE A 270 6.69 -13.82 -8.78
C PHE A 270 7.80 -13.76 -7.74
N VAL A 271 7.50 -14.11 -6.48
CA VAL A 271 8.48 -14.08 -5.37
C VAL A 271 9.65 -15.02 -5.64
N LEU A 272 9.40 -16.20 -6.20
CA LEU A 272 10.45 -17.16 -6.56
C LEU A 272 11.31 -16.68 -7.74
N SER A 273 10.77 -15.80 -8.59
CA SER A 273 11.47 -15.22 -9.74
C SER A 273 12.36 -14.02 -9.40
N ILE A 274 12.35 -13.58 -8.14
CA ILE A 274 13.21 -12.49 -7.68
C ILE A 274 14.67 -12.93 -7.78
N GLN A 275 15.47 -12.13 -8.49
CA GLN A 275 16.89 -12.35 -8.72
C GLN A 275 17.71 -11.27 -8.02
N ASP A 276 18.96 -11.63 -7.70
CA ASP A 276 19.95 -10.70 -7.20
C ASP A 276 20.57 -9.93 -8.38
N ALA A 277 19.86 -8.93 -8.88
CA ALA A 277 20.41 -7.98 -9.85
C ALA A 277 21.11 -6.83 -9.10
N PRO A 278 22.30 -6.36 -9.57
CA PRO A 278 22.95 -5.20 -8.99
C PRO A 278 22.02 -3.99 -8.97
N PRO A 279 22.11 -3.12 -7.95
CA PRO A 279 21.49 -1.79 -8.02
C PRO A 279 21.98 -1.13 -9.32
N HIS A 280 21.07 -0.66 -10.17
CA HIS A 280 21.36 0.05 -11.43
C HIS A 280 21.83 -0.78 -12.64
N ALA A 281 21.77 -2.12 -12.61
CA ALA A 281 21.99 -2.93 -13.81
C ALA A 281 20.89 -2.68 -14.86
N GLY A 282 21.09 -1.70 -15.75
CA GLY A 282 20.15 -1.36 -16.82
C GLY A 282 19.71 0.12 -16.87
N GLN A 283 20.18 0.98 -15.96
CA GLN A 283 19.95 2.41 -16.12
C GLN A 283 20.82 2.93 -17.27
N GLU A 284 20.20 3.23 -18.42
CA GLU A 284 20.77 4.20 -19.37
C GLU A 284 20.75 5.57 -18.69
N THR A 285 21.79 5.88 -17.91
CA THR A 285 22.01 7.23 -17.41
C THR A 285 22.38 8.10 -18.60
N VAL A 286 21.39 8.74 -19.21
CA VAL A 286 21.65 9.85 -20.14
C VAL A 286 22.19 11.00 -19.31
N TYR A 287 23.52 11.10 -19.22
CA TYR A 287 24.18 12.28 -18.70
C TYR A 287 23.79 13.44 -19.63
N VAL A 288 23.00 14.38 -19.12
CA VAL A 288 22.84 15.68 -19.78
C VAL A 288 24.23 16.29 -19.80
N GLN A 289 24.89 16.28 -20.95
CA GLN A 289 26.12 17.05 -21.16
C GLN A 289 25.83 18.47 -20.71
N ALA A 290 26.57 18.93 -19.70
CA ALA A 290 26.62 20.35 -19.43
C ALA A 290 27.12 21.00 -20.72
N ASP A 291 26.33 21.88 -21.31
CA ASP A 291 26.77 22.80 -22.35
C ASP A 291 27.95 23.61 -21.76
N LYS A 292 29.15 23.08 -21.91
CA LYS A 292 30.37 23.88 -21.88
C LYS A 292 30.52 24.41 -23.29
N GLY A 293 30.03 25.62 -23.48
CA GLY A 293 30.51 26.46 -24.56
C GLY A 293 32.00 26.69 -24.37
N GLU A 294 32.81 25.80 -24.93
CA GLU A 294 34.25 26.00 -25.13
C GLU A 294 34.66 25.15 -26.34
N THR A 295 34.87 25.84 -27.45
CA THR A 295 35.57 25.36 -28.63
C THR A 295 36.94 24.83 -28.24
N VAL A 296 37.20 23.53 -28.46
CA VAL A 296 38.57 23.03 -28.66
C VAL A 296 38.59 22.03 -29.81
N GLU A 297 39.39 22.40 -30.79
CA GLU A 297 39.74 21.68 -32.00
C GLU A 297 40.62 20.45 -31.71
N SER A 298 40.43 19.42 -32.54
CA SER A 298 41.47 18.51 -33.04
C SER A 298 41.85 17.22 -32.27
N ARG A 299 41.77 16.13 -33.06
CA ARG A 299 42.72 15.00 -33.24
C ARG A 299 42.54 13.71 -32.43
N GLY A 300 42.25 12.65 -33.20
CA GLY A 300 43.17 11.51 -33.30
C GLY A 300 42.63 10.15 -32.86
N ASP A 301 42.36 9.28 -33.83
CA ASP A 301 42.22 7.83 -33.67
C ASP A 301 43.41 7.22 -32.89
N VAL A 302 43.14 6.33 -31.93
CA VAL A 302 44.03 5.19 -31.63
C VAL A 302 43.20 3.98 -31.14
N ASN A 303 43.26 2.91 -31.93
CA ASN A 303 42.96 1.52 -31.59
C ASN A 303 43.90 0.95 -30.50
N ALA A 304 43.38 0.17 -29.54
CA ALA A 304 44.06 -0.97 -28.89
C ALA A 304 43.03 -1.71 -28.00
N ARG A 305 42.50 -2.90 -28.33
CA ARG A 305 43.06 -4.27 -28.14
C ARG A 305 43.61 -4.59 -26.74
N SER A 306 42.93 -5.58 -26.13
CA SER A 306 43.40 -6.66 -25.22
C SER A 306 44.17 -6.33 -23.94
N ALA A 307 43.57 -6.67 -22.80
CA ALA A 307 44.01 -7.73 -21.89
C ALA A 307 42.84 -8.14 -20.98
#